data_AF-A0A815TWP7-F1
#
_entry.id   AF-A0A815TWP7-F1
#
_cell.length_a   1.000
_cell.length_b   1.000
_cell.length_c   1.000
_cell.angle_alpha   90.00
_cell.angle_beta   90.00
_cell.angle_gamma   90.00
#
_symmetry.space_group_name_H-M   'P 1'
#
loop_
_entity.id
_entity.type
_entity.pdbx_description
1 polymer ?
#
loop_
_entity_poly.entity_id
_entity_poly.type
_entity_poly.pdbx_seq_one_letter_code
_entity_poly.pdbx_strand_id
1 'polypeptide(L)'
;MKKHILEKYSCPEIFTDEPNEEDRASVFQAHCARIEHECQVQMVLDELKKHKKIATAKHNVYAYRVNTETGKIINECNDDGENRAGEWVLEPLVFNNLNNIMVVVTRWHRDYSIHMGAGRFTAYKQCCAEIIKKFLK
;
A
#
# COMPACT_ATOMS: atom_id res chain seq x y z
N MET A 1 25.34 8.42 -8.63
CA MET A 1 23.88 8.60 -8.84
C MET A 1 23.05 8.23 -7.60
N LYS A 2 23.10 7.00 -7.05
CA LYS A 2 22.25 6.62 -5.90
C LYS A 2 22.46 7.46 -4.62
N LYS A 3 23.68 7.92 -4.33
CA LYS A 3 24.01 8.64 -3.10
C LYS A 3 23.27 9.99 -2.97
N HIS A 4 23.23 10.78 -4.06
CA HIS A 4 22.54 12.07 -4.07
C HIS A 4 21.01 11.96 -3.98
N ILE A 5 20.41 10.87 -4.46
CA ILE A 5 18.95 10.65 -4.34
C ILE A 5 18.58 10.40 -2.87
N LEU A 6 19.38 9.61 -2.15
CA LEU A 6 19.17 9.32 -0.73
C LEU A 6 19.48 10.52 0.18
N GLU A 7 20.32 11.46 -0.28
CA GLU A 7 20.56 12.75 0.40
C GLU A 7 19.39 13.73 0.21
N LYS A 8 18.62 13.61 -0.89
CA LYS A 8 17.48 14.49 -1.22
C LYS A 8 16.17 14.05 -0.58
N TYR A 9 15.92 12.74 -0.46
CA TYR A 9 14.66 12.20 0.02
C TYR A 9 14.83 11.38 1.29
N SER A 10 13.95 11.60 2.27
CA SER A 10 13.85 10.82 3.49
C SER A 10 12.64 9.89 3.47
N CYS A 11 12.62 8.89 4.35
CA CYS A 11 11.42 8.09 4.59
C CYS A 11 10.28 9.03 5.03
N PRO A 12 9.12 9.02 4.34
CA PRO A 12 7.99 9.82 4.72
C PRO A 12 7.33 9.27 5.99
N GLU A 13 6.51 10.10 6.63
CA GLU A 13 5.61 9.66 7.70
C GLU A 13 4.57 8.68 7.14
N ILE A 14 4.30 7.63 7.92
CA ILE A 14 3.41 6.54 7.54
C ILE A 14 2.17 6.60 8.44
N PHE A 15 1.04 6.98 7.85
CA PHE A 15 -0.26 6.89 8.48
C PHE A 15 -0.78 5.46 8.39
N THR A 16 -1.14 4.84 9.51
CA THR A 16 -1.62 3.46 9.57
C THR A 16 -3.04 3.44 10.10
N ASP A 17 -3.93 2.70 9.43
CA ASP A 17 -5.30 2.52 9.88
C ASP A 17 -5.44 1.33 10.85
N GLU A 18 -6.57 1.26 11.54
CA GLU A 18 -6.93 0.09 12.34
C GLU A 18 -7.12 -1.14 11.43
N PRO A 19 -6.78 -2.35 11.89
CA PRO A 19 -7.01 -3.57 11.12
C PRO A 19 -8.51 -3.80 10.84
N ASN A 20 -8.85 -4.11 9.59
CA ASN A 20 -10.16 -4.62 9.19
C ASN A 20 -10.14 -6.16 9.21
N GLU A 21 -11.05 -6.75 9.99
CA GLU A 21 -11.23 -8.20 10.07
C GLU A 21 -12.40 -8.64 9.17
N GLU A 22 -12.07 -9.17 7.99
CA GLU A 22 -13.07 -9.69 7.04
C GLU A 22 -13.28 -11.20 7.25
N ASP A 23 -14.54 -11.61 7.33
CA ASP A 23 -15.06 -12.99 7.45
C ASP A 23 -14.16 -14.02 8.16
N ARG A 24 -13.67 -13.66 9.37
CA ARG A 24 -12.90 -14.46 10.34
C ARG A 24 -11.59 -15.11 9.86
N ALA A 25 -11.27 -15.10 8.57
CA ALA A 25 -10.15 -15.84 8.00
C ALA A 25 -8.98 -14.94 7.58
N SER A 26 -9.20 -13.65 7.31
CA SER A 26 -8.13 -12.72 6.96
C SER A 26 -8.27 -11.37 7.63
N VAL A 27 -7.14 -10.78 7.96
CA VAL A 27 -7.04 -9.42 8.48
C VAL A 27 -6.31 -8.58 7.46
N PHE A 28 -6.83 -7.39 7.19
CA PHE A 28 -6.24 -6.41 6.30
C PHE A 28 -5.93 -5.14 7.08
N GLN A 29 -4.76 -4.56 6.89
CA GLN A 29 -4.41 -3.27 7.47
C GLN A 29 -3.80 -2.40 6.39
N ALA A 30 -4.31 -1.18 6.23
CA ALA A 30 -3.77 -0.24 5.29
C ALA A 30 -2.76 0.69 5.96
N HIS A 31 -1.77 1.10 5.17
CA HIS A 31 -0.76 2.10 5.50
C HIS A 31 -0.68 3.08 4.32
N CYS A 32 -0.57 4.37 4.59
CA CYS A 32 -0.57 5.43 3.60
C CYS A 32 0.58 6.40 3.88
N ALA A 33 1.25 6.86 2.83
CA ALA A 33 2.31 7.86 2.94
C ALA A 33 2.28 8.82 1.74
N ARG A 34 2.65 10.08 1.98
CA ARG A 34 2.96 11.03 0.91
C ARG A 34 4.34 10.73 0.35
N ILE A 35 4.44 10.59 -0.96
CA ILE A 35 5.70 10.34 -1.67
C ILE A 35 5.90 11.39 -2.76
N GLU A 36 7.14 11.82 -2.95
CA GLU A 36 7.54 12.76 -3.99
C GLU A 36 8.43 12.10 -5.05
N HIS A 37 8.99 10.93 -4.73
CA HIS A 37 9.87 10.19 -5.62
C HIS A 37 9.78 8.69 -5.36
N GLU A 38 9.95 7.89 -6.41
CA GLU A 38 9.84 6.42 -6.34
C GLU A 38 10.81 5.77 -5.35
N CYS A 39 11.94 6.42 -5.06
CA CYS A 39 12.88 5.91 -4.06
C CYS A 39 12.27 5.81 -2.65
N GLN A 40 11.27 6.63 -2.34
CA GLN A 40 10.58 6.59 -1.04
C GLN A 40 9.67 5.36 -0.91
N VAL A 41 9.28 4.73 -2.02
CA VAL A 41 8.48 3.49 -2.00
C VAL A 41 9.23 2.41 -1.22
N GLN A 42 10.50 2.18 -1.53
CA GLN A 42 11.31 1.20 -0.81
C GLN A 42 11.54 1.63 0.65
N MET A 43 11.73 2.92 0.92
CA MET A 43 11.89 3.42 2.30
C MET A 43 10.66 3.12 3.16
N VAL A 44 9.46 3.36 2.63
CA VAL A 44 8.19 3.04 3.32
C VAL A 44 8.07 1.55 3.57
N LEU A 45 8.36 0.72 2.57
CA LEU A 45 8.33 -0.75 2.72
C LEU A 45 9.31 -1.24 3.78
N ASP A 46 10.53 -0.71 3.78
CA ASP A 46 11.57 -1.07 4.75
C ASP A 46 11.17 -0.63 6.17
N GLU A 47 10.62 0.57 6.33
CA GLU A 47 10.14 1.09 7.61
C GLU A 47 9.00 0.22 8.17
N LEU A 48 7.98 -0.08 7.35
CA LEU A 48 6.88 -0.97 7.72
C LEU A 48 7.40 -2.35 8.14
N LYS A 49 8.37 -2.90 7.40
CA LYS A 49 8.96 -4.22 7.68
C LYS A 49 9.91 -4.23 8.89
N LYS A 50 10.21 -3.10 9.53
CA LYS A 50 10.81 -3.12 10.88
C LYS A 50 9.85 -3.70 11.91
N HIS A 51 8.54 -3.56 11.68
CA HIS A 51 7.53 -4.17 12.54
C HIS A 51 7.38 -5.66 12.20
N LYS A 52 7.77 -6.54 13.13
CA LYS A 52 7.81 -7.99 12.91
C LYS A 52 6.51 -8.57 12.34
N LYS A 53 5.33 -8.10 12.82
CA LYS A 53 4.04 -8.60 12.32
C LYS A 53 3.85 -8.33 10.83
N ILE A 54 4.30 -7.17 10.33
CA ILE A 54 4.19 -6.79 8.93
C ILE A 54 5.23 -7.53 8.09
N ALA A 55 6.46 -7.64 8.61
CA ALA A 55 7.54 -8.38 7.96
C ALA A 55 7.21 -9.86 7.71
N THR A 56 6.45 -10.48 8.62
CA THR A 56 6.00 -11.87 8.51
C THR A 56 4.55 -12.00 8.00
N ALA A 57 3.96 -10.91 7.48
CA ALA A 57 2.64 -10.98 6.87
C ALA A 57 2.67 -11.85 5.61
N LYS A 58 1.50 -12.36 5.21
CA LYS A 58 1.42 -13.21 4.02
C LYS A 58 1.64 -12.40 2.75
N HIS A 59 1.07 -11.19 2.71
CA HIS A 59 1.18 -10.26 1.60
C HIS A 59 1.25 -8.82 2.13
N ASN A 60 2.10 -8.00 1.52
CA ASN A 60 2.24 -6.56 1.67
C ASN A 60 2.02 -5.91 0.30
N VAL A 61 0.78 -5.99 -0.18
CA VAL A 61 0.37 -5.47 -1.49
C VAL A 61 0.47 -3.96 -1.48
N TYR A 62 0.98 -3.33 -2.53
CA TYR A 62 1.05 -1.87 -2.57
C TYR A 62 0.74 -1.29 -3.95
N ALA A 63 0.34 -0.03 -3.94
CA ALA A 63 0.23 0.79 -5.14
C ALA A 63 0.62 2.24 -4.82
N TYR A 64 1.09 2.95 -5.84
CA TYR A 64 1.42 4.36 -5.69
C TYR A 64 1.19 5.14 -6.98
N ARG A 65 1.00 6.45 -6.81
CA ARG A 65 1.01 7.43 -7.89
C ARG A 65 1.98 8.54 -7.54
N VAL A 66 2.89 8.88 -8.45
CA VAL A 66 3.88 9.95 -8.20
C VAL A 66 4.11 10.80 -9.44
N ASN A 67 4.18 12.11 -9.23
CA ASN A 67 4.51 13.08 -10.26
C ASN A 67 6.02 13.13 -10.45
N THR A 68 6.48 12.95 -11.68
CA THR A 68 7.88 13.16 -12.05
C THR A 68 8.19 14.64 -12.25
N GLU A 69 9.47 15.00 -12.17
CA GLU A 69 9.95 16.36 -12.49
C GLU A 69 9.58 16.78 -13.93
N THR A 70 9.33 15.82 -14.84
CA THR A 70 8.87 16.07 -16.22
C THR A 70 7.36 16.29 -16.37
N GLY A 71 6.61 16.29 -15.26
CA GLY A 71 5.15 16.43 -15.27
C GLY A 71 4.38 15.15 -15.64
N LYS A 72 5.07 14.02 -15.88
CA LYS A 72 4.42 12.71 -16.07
C LYS A 72 3.98 12.12 -14.74
N ILE A 73 2.86 11.40 -14.74
CA ILE A 73 2.36 10.62 -13.59
C ILE A 73 2.76 9.16 -13.79
N ILE A 74 3.47 8.61 -12.82
CA ILE A 74 3.76 7.18 -12.73
C ILE A 74 2.65 6.54 -11.89
N ASN A 75 2.08 5.43 -12.38
CA ASN A 75 1.07 4.63 -11.69
C ASN A 75 1.60 3.20 -11.64
N GLU A 76 1.95 2.71 -10.47
CA GLU A 76 2.58 1.39 -10.31
C GLU A 76 1.98 0.66 -9.12
N CYS A 77 2.04 -0.67 -9.17
CA CYS A 77 1.54 -1.54 -8.11
C CYS A 77 2.31 -2.86 -8.04
N ASN A 78 2.20 -3.54 -6.90
CA ASN A 78 2.81 -4.84 -6.68
C ASN A 78 1.89 -5.72 -5.84
N ASP A 79 1.70 -6.95 -6.32
CA ASP A 79 0.81 -7.94 -5.76
C ASP A 79 1.37 -8.68 -4.53
N ASP A 80 2.68 -8.65 -4.29
CA ASP A 80 3.38 -9.45 -3.27
C ASP A 80 2.92 -10.94 -3.23
N GLY A 81 2.73 -11.53 -4.42
CA GLY A 81 2.26 -12.92 -4.58
C GLY A 81 0.73 -13.12 -4.49
N GLU A 82 -0.04 -12.07 -4.19
CA GLU A 82 -1.51 -12.06 -4.26
C GLU A 82 -1.96 -11.58 -5.64
N ASN A 83 -1.86 -12.48 -6.65
CA ASN A 83 -2.11 -12.13 -8.06
C ASN A 83 -3.31 -11.18 -8.25
N ARG A 84 -3.04 -10.05 -8.91
CA ARG A 84 -3.91 -8.93 -9.27
C ARG A 84 -4.32 -7.99 -8.14
N ALA A 85 -3.94 -8.22 -6.88
CA ALA A 85 -4.38 -7.37 -5.78
C ALA A 85 -3.88 -5.93 -5.85
N GLY A 86 -2.70 -5.69 -6.42
CA GLY A 86 -2.11 -4.36 -6.59
C GLY A 86 -3.01 -3.44 -7.43
N GLU A 87 -3.65 -3.98 -8.48
CA GLU A 87 -4.61 -3.23 -9.31
C GLU A 87 -5.79 -2.69 -8.48
N TRP A 88 -6.28 -3.48 -7.52
CA TRP A 88 -7.39 -3.10 -6.64
C TRP A 88 -6.99 -2.05 -5.59
N VAL A 89 -5.71 -2.00 -5.21
CA VAL A 89 -5.16 -0.93 -4.36
C VAL A 89 -4.90 0.34 -5.19
N LEU A 90 -4.51 0.21 -6.46
CA LEU A 90 -4.25 1.34 -7.35
C LEU A 90 -5.53 2.04 -7.80
N GLU A 91 -6.61 1.28 -8.05
CA GLU A 91 -7.86 1.80 -8.62
C GLU A 91 -8.43 3.00 -7.82
N PRO A 92 -8.56 2.98 -6.47
CA PRO A 92 -9.03 4.15 -5.72
C PRO A 92 -8.14 5.39 -5.86
N LEU A 93 -6.81 5.23 -5.99
CA LEU A 93 -5.89 6.35 -6.17
C LEU A 93 -6.11 7.01 -7.54
N VAL A 94 -6.29 6.22 -8.59
CA VAL A 94 -6.58 6.70 -9.94
C VAL A 94 -7.97 7.34 -10.00
N PHE A 95 -8.99 6.67 -9.48
CA PHE A 95 -10.38 7.12 -9.50
C PHE A 95 -10.55 8.48 -8.81
N ASN A 96 -9.87 8.70 -7.68
CA ASN A 96 -9.91 9.96 -6.94
C ASN A 96 -8.86 10.99 -7.43
N ASN A 97 -8.13 10.70 -8.52
CA ASN A 97 -7.03 11.49 -9.04
C ASN A 97 -5.99 11.92 -7.96
N LEU A 98 -5.68 11.01 -7.04
CA LEU A 98 -4.70 11.24 -5.97
C LEU A 98 -3.28 10.94 -6.45
N ASN A 99 -2.44 11.97 -6.53
CA ASN A 99 -1.02 11.86 -6.88
C ASN A 99 -0.15 12.05 -5.63
N ASN A 100 1.10 11.61 -5.71
CA ASN A 100 2.10 11.71 -4.64
C ASN A 100 1.68 10.96 -3.37
N ILE A 101 1.00 9.83 -3.56
CA ILE A 101 0.50 8.97 -2.48
C ILE A 101 0.87 7.51 -2.79
N MET A 102 1.34 6.82 -1.76
CA MET A 102 1.52 5.38 -1.72
C MET A 102 0.58 4.78 -0.69
N VAL A 103 -0.02 3.63 -1.02
CA VAL A 103 -0.78 2.81 -0.10
C VAL A 103 -0.20 1.40 -0.09
N VAL A 104 0.02 0.86 1.11
CA VAL A 104 0.36 -0.55 1.36
C VAL A 104 -0.80 -1.18 2.11
N VAL A 105 -1.29 -2.31 1.65
CA VAL A 105 -2.28 -3.13 2.36
C VAL A 105 -1.62 -4.44 2.77
N THR A 106 -1.41 -4.58 4.07
CA THR A 106 -0.86 -5.77 4.70
C THR A 106 -1.99 -6.76 4.96
N ARG A 107 -1.84 -8.00 4.49
CA ARG A 107 -2.79 -9.09 4.70
C ARG A 107 -2.18 -10.21 5.55
N TRP A 108 -2.88 -10.59 6.60
CA TRP A 108 -2.62 -11.81 7.37
C TRP A 108 -3.73 -12.81 7.13
N HIS A 109 -3.34 -14.03 6.80
CA HIS A 109 -4.26 -15.14 6.64
C HIS A 109 -4.22 -16.02 7.90
N ARG A 110 -5.33 -16.08 8.63
CA ARG A 110 -5.40 -16.80 9.90
C ARG A 110 -5.65 -18.30 9.71
N ASP A 111 -6.36 -18.69 8.65
CA ASP A 111 -6.72 -20.09 8.36
C ASP A 111 -6.62 -20.41 6.86
N TYR A 112 -5.58 -21.18 6.50
CA TYR A 112 -5.28 -21.62 5.13
C TYR A 112 -6.35 -22.50 4.48
N SER A 113 -7.28 -23.07 5.26
CA SER A 113 -8.37 -23.87 4.72
C SER A 113 -9.48 -23.00 4.08
N ILE A 114 -9.60 -21.74 4.48
CA ILE A 114 -10.69 -20.86 4.06
C ILE A 114 -10.24 -19.98 2.88
N HIS A 115 -10.78 -20.24 1.70
CA HIS A 115 -10.49 -19.45 0.51
C HIS A 115 -11.50 -18.31 0.35
N MET A 116 -11.04 -17.06 0.51
CA MET A 116 -11.89 -15.86 0.35
C MET A 116 -12.39 -15.60 -1.08
N GLY A 117 -11.92 -16.35 -2.07
CA GLY A 117 -12.30 -16.15 -3.48
C GLY A 117 -12.13 -14.69 -3.91
N ALA A 118 -13.04 -14.18 -4.73
CA ALA A 118 -12.99 -12.80 -5.23
C ALA A 118 -13.19 -11.74 -4.14
N GLY A 119 -13.81 -12.07 -3.00
CA GLY A 119 -14.13 -11.11 -1.92
C GLY A 119 -12.89 -10.43 -1.32
N ARG A 120 -11.73 -11.09 -1.37
CA ARG A 120 -10.46 -10.50 -0.91
C ARG A 120 -10.07 -9.23 -1.67
N PHE A 121 -10.42 -9.15 -2.96
CA PHE A 121 -10.09 -7.99 -3.78
C PHE A 121 -10.94 -6.77 -3.38
N THR A 122 -12.20 -7.00 -3.03
CA THR A 122 -13.07 -5.98 -2.44
C THR A 122 -12.48 -5.46 -1.13
N ALA A 123 -11.95 -6.34 -0.28
CA ALA A 123 -11.29 -5.94 0.97
C ALA A 123 -10.05 -5.06 0.74
N TYR A 124 -9.18 -5.40 -0.22
CA TYR A 124 -8.03 -4.56 -0.61
C TYR A 124 -8.49 -3.15 -1.05
N LYS A 125 -9.49 -3.10 -1.92
CA LYS A 125 -10.05 -1.84 -2.43
C LYS A 125 -10.68 -0.99 -1.33
N GLN A 126 -11.45 -1.61 -0.44
CA GLN A 126 -12.09 -0.94 0.69
C GLN A 126 -11.07 -0.39 1.68
N CYS A 127 -10.05 -1.19 2.05
CA CYS A 127 -8.99 -0.74 2.94
C CYS A 127 -8.24 0.47 2.36
N CYS A 128 -7.93 0.44 1.06
CA CYS A 128 -7.34 1.57 0.37
C CYS A 128 -8.26 2.81 0.39
N ALA A 129 -9.55 2.64 0.04
CA ALA A 129 -10.50 3.74 -0.01
C ALA A 129 -10.74 4.41 1.37
N GLU A 130 -10.77 3.63 2.44
CA GLU A 130 -10.98 4.17 3.79
C GLU A 130 -9.74 4.90 4.31
N ILE A 131 -8.54 4.35 4.10
CA ILE A 131 -7.33 5.04 4.59
C ILE A 131 -7.07 6.36 3.87
N ILE A 132 -7.29 6.43 2.55
CA ILE A 132 -7.10 7.70 1.82
C ILE A 132 -8.10 8.76 2.30
N LYS A 133 -9.33 8.37 2.61
CA LYS A 133 -10.36 9.26 3.14
C LYS A 133 -10.01 9.79 4.53
N LYS A 134 -9.38 8.97 5.37
CA LYS A 134 -8.88 9.38 6.70
C LYS A 134 -7.65 10.27 6.57
N PHE A 135 -6.74 9.92 5.67
CA PHE A 135 -5.46 10.61 5.47
C PHE A 135 -5.60 12.01 4.84
N LEU A 136 -6.66 12.25 4.07
CA LEU A 136 -6.90 13.53 3.38
C LEU A 136 -7.80 14.51 4.16
N LYS A 137 -8.34 14.09 5.30
CA LYS A 137 -9.14 14.94 6.19
C LYS A 137 -8.24 15.69 7.16
#